data_AF-A0A1F5ERZ9-F1
#
_entry.id   AF-A0A1F5ERZ9-F1
#
_cell.length_a   1.000
_cell.length_b   1.000
_cell.length_c   1.000
_cell.angle_alpha   90.00
_cell.angle_beta   90.00
_cell.angle_gamma   90.00
#
_symmetry.space_group_name_H-M   'P 1'
#
loop_
_entity.id
_entity.type
_entity.pdbx_description
1 polymer ?
#
loop_
_entity_poly.entity_id
_entity_poly.type
_entity_poly.pdbx_seq_one_letter_code
_entity_poly.pdbx_strand_id
1 'polypeptide(L)'
;MKLKSVFCVFFFLATSFCYGVAEAFQTGDSFIISSTSRDIDPDMCLEGWIAYRQEAELFADRIGSARTTLINPSEQTIVSSAPVNSAFVFNVGHSAGPRKFIAECDGSALLATVLPMSDMLFASGCDTLCSTDVGTFSTRAKATVGFCDLANPINDPCLQKTLPLERSFLEGLVQGMTVGDAFQGALLENPECQGVFLMAGDPTVKLYAPPAECGSRATEYFHTATDWPTGSGWCKFGSSEGASFPNKGETSSWTCAESEGGTSVQCPASRGVGKSVLSYMPVILSAGKK
;
A
#
# COMPACT_ATOMS: atom_id res chain seq x y z
N MET A 1 -60.33 -41.12 -34.25
CA MET A 1 -59.24 -41.50 -35.16
C MET A 1 -58.68 -40.22 -35.78
N LYS A 2 -57.34 -40.09 -35.84
CA LYS A 2 -56.48 -38.99 -36.36
C LYS A 2 -55.93 -37.97 -35.34
N LEU A 3 -54.62 -38.12 -35.13
CA LEU A 3 -53.65 -37.15 -34.60
C LEU A 3 -53.57 -35.87 -35.45
N LYS A 4 -53.19 -34.75 -34.79
CA LYS A 4 -52.23 -33.70 -35.18
C LYS A 4 -52.01 -32.80 -33.94
N SER A 5 -50.92 -32.95 -33.19
CA SER A 5 -49.63 -32.24 -33.28
C SER A 5 -49.67 -30.71 -33.15
N VAL A 6 -48.70 -30.23 -32.35
CA VAL A 6 -48.14 -28.88 -32.20
C VAL A 6 -48.81 -27.96 -31.18
N PHE A 7 -48.21 -27.85 -29.98
CA PHE A 7 -47.63 -26.58 -29.54
C PHE A 7 -46.53 -26.83 -28.50
N CYS A 8 -45.42 -26.16 -28.73
CA CYS A 8 -44.18 -26.18 -27.98
C CYS A 8 -44.18 -24.98 -27.02
N VAL A 9 -43.21 -24.94 -26.09
CA VAL A 9 -42.71 -23.72 -25.41
C VAL A 9 -43.48 -23.30 -24.13
N PHE A 10 -42.93 -23.00 -22.94
CA PHE A 10 -41.56 -22.80 -22.43
C PHE A 10 -41.46 -23.30 -20.97
N PHE A 11 -40.28 -23.82 -20.65
CA PHE A 11 -39.73 -24.17 -19.34
C PHE A 11 -39.35 -22.89 -18.58
N PHE A 12 -39.70 -22.74 -17.29
CA PHE A 12 -39.00 -21.84 -16.37
C PHE A 12 -38.99 -22.45 -14.96
N LEU A 13 -37.93 -23.23 -14.70
CA LEU A 13 -37.48 -23.60 -13.36
C LEU A 13 -36.59 -22.46 -12.87
N ALA A 14 -37.08 -21.66 -11.93
CA ALA A 14 -36.30 -20.62 -11.27
C ALA A 14 -35.42 -21.25 -10.19
N THR A 15 -34.24 -21.75 -10.57
CA THR A 15 -33.14 -22.01 -9.64
C THR A 15 -32.36 -20.72 -9.42
N SER A 16 -32.72 -19.97 -8.38
CA SER A 16 -31.87 -18.89 -7.86
C SER A 16 -30.68 -19.50 -7.14
N PHE A 17 -29.59 -19.70 -7.85
CA PHE A 17 -28.26 -19.84 -7.25
C PHE A 17 -27.81 -18.44 -6.80
N CYS A 18 -27.94 -18.15 -5.51
CA CYS A 18 -27.26 -17.03 -4.87
C CYS A 18 -25.76 -17.35 -4.78
N TYR A 19 -25.00 -17.09 -5.86
CA TYR A 19 -23.57 -16.87 -5.75
C TYR A 19 -23.36 -15.43 -5.28
N GLY A 20 -23.43 -15.23 -3.97
CA GLY A 20 -22.84 -14.05 -3.35
C GLY A 20 -21.34 -14.20 -3.39
N VAL A 21 -20.70 -13.61 -4.40
CA VAL A 21 -19.24 -13.45 -4.40
C VAL A 21 -18.97 -12.37 -3.36
N ALA A 22 -18.44 -12.76 -2.21
CA ALA A 22 -18.02 -11.84 -1.18
C ALA A 22 -16.77 -11.10 -1.69
N GLU A 23 -16.95 -9.91 -2.25
CA GLU A 23 -15.84 -9.00 -2.51
C GLU A 23 -15.40 -8.41 -1.16
N ALA A 24 -14.32 -8.98 -0.62
CA ALA A 24 -13.61 -8.41 0.51
C ALA A 24 -12.98 -7.07 0.06
N PHE A 25 -13.44 -5.96 0.63
CA PHE A 25 -12.88 -4.65 0.33
C PHE A 25 -11.67 -4.38 1.25
N GLN A 26 -10.52 -4.30 0.60
CA GLN A 26 -9.20 -4.08 1.18
C GLN A 26 -9.04 -2.63 1.64
N THR A 27 -8.60 -2.44 2.89
CA THR A 27 -7.59 -1.42 3.18
C THR A 27 -6.51 -1.58 2.11
N GLY A 28 -6.32 -0.61 1.21
CA GLY A 28 -5.52 -0.84 0.00
C GLY A 28 -4.19 -1.52 0.33
N ASP A 29 -3.95 -2.73 -0.20
CA ASP A 29 -2.84 -3.57 0.25
C ASP A 29 -1.52 -2.79 0.26
N SER A 30 -0.75 -2.94 1.34
CA SER A 30 0.64 -2.53 1.36
C SER A 30 1.43 -3.41 0.39
N PHE A 31 2.22 -2.78 -0.47
CA PHE A 31 3.02 -3.48 -1.45
C PHE A 31 4.49 -3.21 -1.20
N ILE A 32 5.20 -4.22 -0.69
CA ILE A 32 6.61 -4.11 -0.30
C ILE A 32 7.43 -4.80 -1.39
N ILE A 33 8.27 -4.03 -2.04
CA ILE A 33 9.19 -4.48 -3.08
C ILE A 33 10.61 -4.27 -2.54
N SER A 34 11.32 -5.37 -2.33
CA SER A 34 12.73 -5.33 -2.00
C SER A 34 13.50 -5.87 -3.19
N SER A 35 14.43 -5.08 -3.70
CA SER A 35 15.50 -5.62 -4.53
C SER A 35 16.62 -6.20 -3.66
N THR A 36 17.51 -6.92 -4.32
CA THR A 36 18.83 -7.25 -3.78
C THR A 36 19.91 -6.34 -4.35
N SER A 37 21.05 -6.34 -3.68
CA SER A 37 22.27 -5.60 -4.01
C SER A 37 22.81 -5.95 -5.41
N ARG A 38 23.68 -5.06 -5.92
CA ARG A 38 24.32 -5.13 -7.24
C ARG A 38 25.53 -6.06 -7.30
N ASP A 39 25.90 -6.69 -6.19
CA ASP A 39 27.06 -7.59 -6.18
C ASP A 39 26.72 -8.95 -6.81
N ILE A 40 27.63 -9.43 -7.65
CA ILE A 40 27.55 -10.73 -8.34
C ILE A 40 27.60 -11.90 -7.33
N ASP A 41 27.93 -11.61 -6.07
CA ASP A 41 27.86 -12.57 -4.97
C ASP A 41 26.43 -12.64 -4.40
N PRO A 42 25.69 -13.74 -4.67
CA PRO A 42 24.33 -13.92 -4.19
C PRO A 42 24.20 -13.90 -2.66
N ASP A 43 25.27 -14.16 -1.91
CA ASP A 43 25.27 -14.07 -0.44
C ASP A 43 25.36 -12.60 0.04
N MET A 44 26.07 -11.73 -0.69
CA MET A 44 26.14 -10.29 -0.40
C MET A 44 24.94 -9.49 -0.93
N CYS A 45 24.21 -10.08 -1.87
CA CYS A 45 23.02 -9.49 -2.47
C CYS A 45 21.90 -9.18 -1.46
N LEU A 46 21.74 -10.01 -0.42
CA LEU A 46 20.59 -9.94 0.48
C LEU A 46 20.85 -9.14 1.76
N GLU A 47 22.05 -9.21 2.33
CA GLU A 47 22.26 -8.76 3.72
C GLU A 47 21.99 -7.27 3.96
N GLY A 48 22.37 -6.40 3.02
CA GLY A 48 22.26 -4.94 3.21
C GLY A 48 20.83 -4.40 3.25
N TRP A 49 19.89 -5.06 2.58
CA TRP A 49 18.52 -4.56 2.40
C TRP A 49 17.49 -5.23 3.31
N ILE A 50 17.86 -6.32 3.99
CA ILE A 50 16.96 -7.06 4.89
C ILE A 50 16.39 -6.16 5.99
N ALA A 51 17.21 -5.30 6.60
CA ALA A 51 16.75 -4.45 7.70
C ALA A 51 15.67 -3.45 7.24
N TYR A 52 15.86 -2.81 6.09
CA TYR A 52 14.87 -1.89 5.50
C TYR A 52 13.55 -2.60 5.17
N ARG A 53 13.65 -3.79 4.55
CA ARG A 53 12.46 -4.61 4.29
C ARG A 53 11.73 -4.95 5.59
N GLN A 54 12.46 -5.34 6.64
CA GLN A 54 11.88 -5.68 7.93
C GLN A 54 11.19 -4.48 8.60
N GLU A 55 11.73 -3.27 8.48
CA GLU A 55 11.06 -2.06 8.98
C GLU A 55 9.77 -1.77 8.21
N ALA A 56 9.77 -1.90 6.88
CA ALA A 56 8.56 -1.73 6.07
C ALA A 56 7.49 -2.80 6.38
N GLU A 57 7.92 -4.04 6.61
CA GLU A 57 7.07 -5.13 7.05
C GLU A 57 6.45 -4.83 8.42
N LEU A 58 7.28 -4.48 9.41
CA LEU A 58 6.83 -4.10 10.74
C LEU A 58 5.88 -2.91 10.70
N PHE A 59 6.15 -1.91 9.87
CA PHE A 59 5.26 -0.79 9.63
C PHE A 59 3.89 -1.25 9.14
N ALA A 60 3.84 -2.09 8.08
CA ALA A 60 2.59 -2.64 7.56
C ALA A 60 1.80 -3.39 8.63
N ASP A 61 2.47 -4.19 9.49
CA ASP A 61 1.83 -4.90 10.60
C ASP A 61 1.27 -3.93 11.65
N ARG A 62 2.01 -2.86 11.98
CA ARG A 62 1.61 -1.86 12.98
C ARG A 62 0.40 -1.05 12.54
N ILE A 63 0.29 -0.76 11.24
CA ILE A 63 -0.87 -0.08 10.67
C ILE A 63 -2.00 -1.05 10.30
N GLY A 64 -1.86 -2.36 10.59
CA GLY A 64 -2.87 -3.37 10.30
C GLY A 64 -3.15 -3.56 8.80
N SER A 65 -2.20 -3.21 7.94
CA SER A 65 -2.36 -3.34 6.49
C SER A 65 -1.94 -4.73 6.03
N ALA A 66 -2.78 -5.38 5.22
CA ALA A 66 -2.36 -6.57 4.50
C ALA A 66 -1.17 -6.23 3.60
N ARG A 67 -0.18 -7.13 3.52
CA ARG A 67 1.02 -6.87 2.73
C ARG A 67 1.36 -7.99 1.76
N THR A 68 1.79 -7.60 0.56
CA THR A 68 2.50 -8.49 -0.36
C THR A 68 3.97 -8.09 -0.36
N THR A 69 4.86 -9.02 0.02
CA THR A 69 6.31 -8.83 -0.04
C THR A 69 6.85 -9.54 -1.28
N LEU A 70 7.48 -8.79 -2.18
CA LEU A 70 8.21 -9.31 -3.32
C LEU A 70 9.71 -9.11 -3.13
N ILE A 71 10.48 -10.19 -3.30
CA ILE A 71 11.95 -10.18 -3.22
C ILE A 71 12.47 -10.49 -4.62
N ASN A 72 13.30 -9.61 -5.16
CA ASN A 72 13.84 -9.72 -6.52
C ASN A 72 12.78 -9.98 -7.59
N PRO A 73 11.67 -9.21 -7.61
CA PRO A 73 10.65 -9.47 -8.59
C PRO A 73 11.11 -9.02 -9.98
N SER A 74 10.68 -9.77 -10.99
CA SER A 74 10.69 -9.29 -12.37
C SER A 74 9.56 -8.27 -12.58
N GLU A 75 9.60 -7.54 -13.71
CA GLU A 75 8.47 -6.67 -14.11
C GLU A 75 7.15 -7.43 -14.17
N GLN A 76 7.17 -8.63 -14.75
CA GLN A 76 5.98 -9.47 -14.86
C GLN A 76 5.44 -9.86 -13.49
N THR A 77 6.33 -10.19 -12.54
CA THR A 77 5.95 -10.50 -11.16
C THR A 77 5.24 -9.31 -10.52
N ILE A 78 5.81 -8.11 -10.60
CA ILE A 78 5.19 -6.89 -10.07
C ILE A 78 3.81 -6.66 -10.70
N VAL A 79 3.73 -6.63 -12.02
CA VAL A 79 2.47 -6.34 -12.73
C VAL A 79 1.39 -7.38 -12.43
N SER A 80 1.76 -8.65 -12.23
CA SER A 80 0.80 -9.72 -11.92
C SER A 80 0.37 -9.78 -10.45
N SER A 81 1.17 -9.22 -9.53
CA SER A 81 0.90 -9.26 -8.09
C SER A 81 0.37 -7.93 -7.55
N ALA A 82 0.59 -6.83 -8.25
CA ALA A 82 0.24 -5.50 -7.78
C ALA A 82 -1.27 -5.23 -7.92
N PRO A 83 -1.94 -4.75 -6.86
CA PRO A 83 -3.31 -4.27 -6.99
C PRO A 83 -3.34 -2.99 -7.84
N VAL A 84 -4.52 -2.66 -8.38
CA VAL A 84 -4.69 -1.47 -9.23
C VAL A 84 -4.36 -0.17 -8.49
N ASN A 85 -4.52 -0.14 -7.15
CA ASN A 85 -4.07 0.93 -6.26
C ASN A 85 -3.63 0.33 -4.91
N SER A 86 -2.45 0.71 -4.43
CA SER A 86 -1.95 0.37 -3.08
C SER A 86 -2.06 1.58 -2.14
N ALA A 87 -2.30 1.38 -0.85
CA ALA A 87 -2.19 2.50 0.09
C ALA A 87 -0.73 2.96 0.19
N PHE A 88 0.18 2.01 0.26
CA PHE A 88 1.60 2.25 0.45
C PHE A 88 2.42 1.31 -0.42
N VAL A 89 3.41 1.86 -1.12
CA VAL A 89 4.45 1.09 -1.80
C VAL A 89 5.77 1.39 -1.11
N PHE A 90 6.49 0.35 -0.73
CA PHE A 90 7.85 0.47 -0.23
C PHE A 90 8.79 -0.18 -1.23
N ASN A 91 9.67 0.61 -1.84
CA ASN A 91 10.71 0.12 -2.73
C ASN A 91 12.06 0.35 -2.06
N VAL A 92 12.83 -0.72 -1.86
CA VAL A 92 14.21 -0.62 -1.40
C VAL A 92 15.16 -1.35 -2.33
N GLY A 93 16.23 -0.65 -2.71
CA GLY A 93 17.22 -1.18 -3.61
C GLY A 93 18.24 -0.18 -4.14
N HIS A 94 19.14 -0.65 -5.00
CA HIS A 94 19.93 0.27 -5.81
C HIS A 94 19.05 0.95 -6.86
N SER A 95 19.24 2.26 -7.04
CA SER A 95 18.66 2.98 -8.17
C SER A 95 19.71 3.19 -9.26
N ALA A 96 19.26 3.17 -10.52
CA ALA A 96 20.04 3.63 -11.67
C ALA A 96 19.43 4.95 -12.18
N GLY A 97 19.28 5.92 -11.28
CA GLY A 97 18.59 7.20 -11.53
C GLY A 97 17.10 7.23 -11.14
N PRO A 98 16.41 8.34 -11.43
CA PRO A 98 15.05 8.60 -10.94
C PRO A 98 13.95 7.77 -11.63
N ARG A 99 14.30 6.99 -12.66
CA ARG A 99 13.36 6.18 -13.45
C ARG A 99 13.57 4.68 -13.33
N LYS A 100 14.65 4.24 -12.67
CA LYS A 100 15.07 2.83 -12.71
C LYS A 100 15.60 2.38 -11.37
N PHE A 101 15.23 1.18 -10.96
CA PHE A 101 15.86 0.48 -9.85
C PHE A 101 16.38 -0.88 -10.31
N ILE A 102 17.46 -1.34 -9.70
CA ILE A 102 18.08 -2.63 -9.99
C ILE A 102 17.36 -3.63 -9.09
N ALA A 103 16.52 -4.47 -9.68
CA ALA A 103 15.64 -5.36 -8.91
C ALA A 103 16.29 -6.70 -8.59
N GLU A 104 17.21 -7.16 -9.45
CA GLU A 104 17.83 -8.47 -9.36
C GLU A 104 19.36 -8.36 -9.30
N CYS A 105 20.01 -9.37 -8.73
CA CYS A 105 21.48 -9.47 -8.67
C CYS A 105 22.15 -9.51 -10.06
N ASP A 106 21.40 -9.82 -11.11
CA ASP A 106 21.91 -9.85 -12.48
C ASP A 106 22.08 -8.45 -13.10
N GLY A 107 21.72 -7.39 -12.36
CA GLY A 107 21.79 -6.00 -12.80
C GLY A 107 20.60 -5.57 -13.66
N SER A 108 19.57 -6.40 -13.80
CA SER A 108 18.34 -6.03 -14.49
C SER A 108 17.68 -4.83 -13.81
N ALA A 109 17.35 -3.85 -14.65
CA ALA A 109 16.78 -2.59 -14.20
C ALA A 109 15.28 -2.59 -14.52
N LEU A 110 14.46 -2.36 -13.50
CA LEU A 110 13.03 -2.15 -13.61
C LEU A 110 12.70 -0.67 -13.67
N LEU A 111 11.74 -0.31 -14.53
CA LEU A 111 11.28 1.07 -14.65
C LEU A 111 10.40 1.45 -13.45
N ALA A 112 10.51 2.68 -12.95
CA ALA A 112 9.62 3.19 -11.90
C ALA A 112 8.13 3.07 -12.28
N THR A 113 7.81 3.10 -13.57
CA THR A 113 6.44 2.94 -14.11
C THR A 113 5.83 1.56 -13.90
N VAL A 114 6.64 0.54 -13.58
CA VAL A 114 6.11 -0.82 -13.28
C VAL A 114 5.52 -0.90 -11.89
N LEU A 115 5.92 -0.01 -10.97
CA LEU A 115 5.38 0.05 -9.62
C LEU A 115 3.89 0.43 -9.69
N PRO A 116 3.00 -0.15 -8.88
CA PRO A 116 1.61 0.31 -8.81
C PRO A 116 1.53 1.78 -8.39
N MET A 117 0.42 2.43 -8.75
CA MET A 117 0.11 3.75 -8.18
C MET A 117 -0.27 3.58 -6.71
N SER A 118 0.14 4.53 -5.87
CA SER A 118 -0.20 4.49 -4.44
C SER A 118 -0.51 5.84 -3.83
N ASP A 119 -1.03 5.84 -2.60
CA ASP A 119 -1.15 7.07 -1.82
C ASP A 119 0.24 7.55 -1.38
N MET A 120 1.08 6.63 -0.92
CA MET A 120 2.46 6.92 -0.56
C MET A 120 3.46 5.93 -1.18
N LEU A 121 4.60 6.44 -1.64
CA LEU A 121 5.75 5.64 -2.06
C LEU A 121 7.00 6.03 -1.25
N PHE A 122 7.59 5.07 -0.57
CA PHE A 122 8.97 5.18 -0.09
C PHE A 122 9.89 4.57 -1.13
N ALA A 123 10.73 5.39 -1.78
CA ALA A 123 11.67 4.95 -2.80
C ALA A 123 13.11 5.03 -2.27
N SER A 124 13.54 3.98 -1.55
CA SER A 124 14.88 3.86 -1.00
C SER A 124 15.86 3.43 -2.10
N GLY A 125 16.65 4.40 -2.57
CA GLY A 125 17.71 4.24 -3.56
C GLY A 125 18.38 5.58 -3.81
N CYS A 126 19.61 5.58 -4.30
CA CYS A 126 20.47 6.77 -4.28
C CYS A 126 19.92 8.00 -5.00
N ASP A 127 19.20 7.81 -6.11
CA ASP A 127 18.79 8.87 -7.04
C ASP A 127 17.29 8.87 -7.34
N THR A 128 16.49 8.22 -6.49
CA THR A 128 15.07 7.98 -6.74
C THR A 128 14.28 9.27 -6.86
N LEU A 129 14.68 10.34 -6.15
CA LEU A 129 14.04 11.65 -6.16
C LEU A 129 14.90 12.79 -6.73
N CYS A 130 15.90 12.49 -7.55
CA CYS A 130 16.65 13.54 -8.28
C CYS A 130 15.88 14.20 -9.43
N SER A 131 14.65 13.77 -9.73
CA SER A 131 13.79 14.38 -10.75
C SER A 131 12.31 14.22 -10.40
N THR A 132 11.52 15.23 -10.77
CA THR A 132 10.06 15.23 -10.66
C THR A 132 9.33 14.99 -11.99
N ASP A 133 10.05 14.55 -13.03
CA ASP A 133 9.48 14.36 -14.36
C ASP A 133 8.52 13.17 -14.42
N VAL A 134 7.60 13.19 -15.39
CA VAL A 134 6.70 12.07 -15.66
C VAL A 134 7.49 10.76 -15.87
N GLY A 135 7.02 9.68 -15.22
CA GLY A 135 7.62 8.36 -15.32
C GLY A 135 8.80 8.14 -14.37
N THR A 136 9.06 9.07 -13.46
CA THR A 136 10.00 8.90 -12.33
C THR A 136 9.28 8.39 -11.07
N PHE A 137 10.03 7.92 -10.07
CA PHE A 137 9.48 7.49 -8.77
C PHE A 137 8.63 8.58 -8.11
N SER A 138 9.03 9.85 -8.22
CA SER A 138 8.30 11.01 -7.68
C SER A 138 6.84 11.11 -8.15
N THR A 139 6.51 10.52 -9.30
CA THR A 139 5.17 10.59 -9.93
C THR A 139 4.34 9.32 -9.75
N ARG A 140 4.84 8.33 -9.01
CA ARG A 140 4.16 7.04 -8.81
C ARG A 140 3.21 7.01 -7.61
N ALA A 141 3.21 8.04 -6.78
CA ALA A 141 2.30 8.15 -5.66
C ALA A 141 1.75 9.57 -5.52
N LYS A 142 0.71 9.74 -4.69
CA LYS A 142 0.26 11.08 -4.28
C LYS A 142 1.35 11.80 -3.49
N ALA A 143 2.08 11.06 -2.65
CA ALA A 143 3.27 11.52 -1.94
C ALA A 143 4.42 10.51 -2.09
N THR A 144 5.60 10.97 -2.47
CA THR A 144 6.80 10.12 -2.55
C THR A 144 7.89 10.70 -1.68
N VAL A 145 8.56 9.85 -0.90
CA VAL A 145 9.83 10.19 -0.23
C VAL A 145 10.94 9.27 -0.75
N GLY A 146 12.17 9.74 -0.72
CA GLY A 146 13.32 9.01 -1.26
C GLY A 146 14.57 9.86 -1.21
N PHE A 147 15.62 9.44 -1.90
CA PHE A 147 16.91 10.11 -1.82
C PHE A 147 17.34 10.69 -3.18
N CYS A 148 18.19 11.70 -3.12
CA CYS A 148 18.95 12.16 -4.27
C CYS A 148 20.43 12.25 -3.94
N ASP A 149 21.27 11.71 -4.82
CA ASP A 149 22.73 11.68 -4.71
C ASP A 149 23.25 11.04 -3.39
N LEU A 150 22.51 10.06 -2.84
CA LEU A 150 22.86 9.45 -1.54
C LEU A 150 24.25 8.80 -1.51
N ALA A 151 24.71 8.29 -2.66
CA ALA A 151 26.01 7.62 -2.79
C ALA A 151 27.18 8.61 -2.96
N ASN A 152 26.92 9.91 -2.99
CA ASN A 152 27.98 10.91 -2.99
C ASN A 152 28.74 10.85 -1.66
N PRO A 153 30.09 10.82 -1.65
CA PRO A 153 30.87 10.80 -0.40
C PRO A 153 30.55 11.95 0.57
N ILE A 154 30.09 13.10 0.06
CA ILE A 154 29.65 14.23 0.90
C ILE A 154 28.43 13.85 1.75
N ASN A 155 27.62 12.92 1.26
CA ASN A 155 26.39 12.43 1.87
C ASN A 155 26.60 11.14 2.69
N ASP A 156 27.84 10.66 2.85
CA ASP A 156 28.19 9.50 3.68
C ASP A 156 27.57 9.56 5.09
N PRO A 157 27.54 10.72 5.79
CA PRO A 157 26.87 10.81 7.08
C PRO A 157 25.38 10.44 7.00
N CYS A 158 24.66 10.91 5.97
CA CYS A 158 23.27 10.52 5.76
C CYS A 158 23.15 9.04 5.37
N LEU A 159 24.03 8.54 4.52
CA LEU A 159 24.04 7.13 4.11
C LEU A 159 24.15 6.17 5.31
N GLN A 160 24.93 6.53 6.35
CA GLN A 160 25.02 5.73 7.58
C GLN A 160 23.75 5.81 8.46
N LYS A 161 22.80 6.67 8.10
CA LYS A 161 21.64 7.07 8.91
C LYS A 161 20.30 6.86 8.19
N THR A 162 20.34 6.32 6.98
CA THR A 162 19.16 5.97 6.18
C THR A 162 18.18 5.06 6.92
N LEU A 163 18.64 4.02 7.61
CA LEU A 163 17.77 3.11 8.36
C LEU A 163 17.14 3.79 9.60
N PRO A 164 17.91 4.49 10.47
CA PRO A 164 17.32 5.35 11.52
C PRO A 164 16.31 6.38 10.99
N LEU A 165 16.65 7.09 9.91
CA LEU A 165 15.78 8.07 9.27
C LEU A 165 14.46 7.44 8.80
N GLU A 166 14.55 6.30 8.11
CA GLU A 166 13.38 5.54 7.67
C GLU A 166 12.50 5.14 8.86
N ARG A 167 13.10 4.61 9.93
CA ARG A 167 12.35 4.24 11.13
C ARG A 167 11.63 5.43 11.74
N SER A 168 12.29 6.59 11.89
CA SER A 168 11.66 7.82 12.38
C SER A 168 10.52 8.27 11.48
N PHE A 169 10.69 8.18 10.16
CA PHE A 169 9.65 8.51 9.19
C PHE A 169 8.43 7.58 9.32
N LEU A 170 8.65 6.26 9.32
CA LEU A 170 7.59 5.27 9.45
C LEU A 170 6.89 5.36 10.82
N GLU A 171 7.62 5.69 11.89
CA GLU A 171 7.06 5.92 13.23
C GLU A 171 6.09 7.10 13.24
N GLY A 172 6.44 8.22 12.61
CA GLY A 172 5.53 9.35 12.46
C GLY A 172 4.23 8.96 11.75
N LEU A 173 4.32 8.14 10.69
CA LEU A 173 3.15 7.62 10.00
C LEU A 173 2.29 6.71 10.88
N VAL A 174 2.89 5.84 11.70
CA VAL A 174 2.14 5.01 12.67
C VAL A 174 1.42 5.87 13.70
N GLN A 175 1.98 7.02 14.07
CA GLN A 175 1.35 7.98 14.98
C GLN A 175 0.23 8.81 14.31
N GLY A 176 -0.13 8.50 13.05
CA GLY A 176 -1.22 9.16 12.34
C GLY A 176 -0.87 10.56 11.79
N MET A 177 0.42 10.87 11.71
CA MET A 177 0.91 12.09 11.08
C MET A 177 0.62 12.08 9.57
N THR A 178 0.60 13.26 8.96
CA THR A 178 0.66 13.35 7.50
C THR A 178 2.05 12.93 7.01
N VAL A 179 2.18 12.56 5.73
CA VAL A 179 3.47 12.23 5.12
C VAL A 179 4.46 13.39 5.27
N GLY A 180 4.01 14.64 5.08
CA GLY A 180 4.84 15.82 5.25
C GLY A 180 5.32 16.01 6.68
N ASP A 181 4.44 15.86 7.68
CA ASP A 181 4.81 15.99 9.09
C ASP A 181 5.79 14.89 9.53
N ALA A 182 5.54 13.64 9.12
CA ALA A 182 6.44 12.51 9.37
C ALA A 182 7.81 12.71 8.70
N PHE A 183 7.84 13.23 7.47
CA PHE A 183 9.07 13.57 6.75
C PHE A 183 9.89 14.64 7.47
N GLN A 184 9.24 15.73 7.90
CA GLN A 184 9.92 16.79 8.65
C GLN A 184 10.42 16.29 10.01
N GLY A 185 9.62 15.50 10.72
CA GLY A 185 10.03 14.87 11.99
C GLY A 185 11.28 14.01 11.83
N ALA A 186 11.31 13.15 10.80
CA ALA A 186 12.46 12.30 10.51
C ALA A 186 13.74 13.11 10.22
N LEU A 187 13.63 14.22 9.47
CA LEU A 187 14.76 15.11 9.19
C LEU A 187 15.24 15.88 10.43
N LEU A 188 14.35 16.23 11.36
CA LEU A 188 14.75 16.87 12.63
C LEU A 188 15.57 15.91 13.50
N GLU A 189 15.26 14.62 13.48
CA GLU A 189 16.00 13.59 14.20
C GLU A 189 17.30 13.17 13.51
N ASN A 190 17.39 13.39 12.18
CA ASN A 190 18.52 13.00 11.34
C ASN A 190 18.95 14.18 10.43
N PRO A 191 19.45 15.30 11.02
CA PRO A 191 19.77 16.52 10.29
C PRO A 191 20.83 16.34 9.20
N GLU A 192 21.69 15.33 9.31
CA GLU A 192 22.67 14.93 8.29
C GLU A 192 22.05 14.55 6.95
N CYS A 193 20.76 14.20 6.92
CA CYS A 193 20.02 13.85 5.72
C CYS A 193 19.29 15.03 5.07
N GLN A 194 19.38 16.23 5.64
CA GLN A 194 18.75 17.41 5.07
C GLN A 194 19.35 17.75 3.70
N GLY A 195 18.49 17.82 2.68
CA GLY A 195 18.90 18.07 1.29
C GLY A 195 19.27 16.81 0.50
N VAL A 196 19.35 15.64 1.16
CA VAL A 196 19.58 14.33 0.53
C VAL A 196 18.30 13.50 0.51
N PHE A 197 17.60 13.43 1.65
CA PHE A 197 16.26 12.85 1.74
C PHE A 197 15.23 13.89 1.33
N LEU A 198 14.46 13.58 0.30
CA LEU A 198 13.56 14.50 -0.37
C LEU A 198 12.13 13.98 -0.32
N MET A 199 11.21 14.91 -0.57
CA MET A 199 9.79 14.63 -0.72
C MET A 199 9.28 15.26 -2.02
N ALA A 200 8.39 14.56 -2.71
CA ALA A 200 7.61 15.05 -3.84
C ALA A 200 6.11 14.75 -3.64
N GLY A 201 5.24 15.55 -4.26
CA GLY A 201 3.80 15.35 -4.20
C GLY A 201 3.12 16.11 -3.05
N ASP A 202 2.00 15.55 -2.56
CA ASP A 202 1.12 16.18 -1.57
C ASP A 202 1.56 15.85 -0.13
N PRO A 203 2.05 16.84 0.66
CA PRO A 203 2.47 16.62 2.04
C PRO A 203 1.33 16.27 2.99
N THR A 204 0.09 16.51 2.59
CA THR A 204 -1.09 16.31 3.46
C THR A 204 -1.66 14.91 3.41
N VAL A 205 -1.09 14.02 2.57
CA VAL A 205 -1.47 12.61 2.50
C VAL A 205 -1.37 11.99 3.90
N LYS A 206 -2.44 11.33 4.32
CA LYS A 206 -2.45 10.48 5.50
C LYS A 206 -2.60 9.04 5.06
N LEU A 207 -1.69 8.19 5.51
CA LEU A 207 -1.91 6.75 5.45
C LEU A 207 -2.89 6.42 6.57
N TYR A 208 -4.09 5.98 6.20
CA TYR A 208 -5.05 5.56 7.20
C TYR A 208 -4.49 4.31 7.90
N ALA A 209 -4.05 4.49 9.15
CA ALA A 209 -3.73 3.43 10.08
C ALA A 209 -4.76 3.50 11.20
N PRO A 210 -5.68 2.53 11.33
CA PRO A 210 -6.50 2.48 12.52
C PRO A 210 -5.59 2.26 13.74
N PRO A 211 -5.93 2.82 14.92
CA PRO A 211 -5.21 2.53 16.16
C PRO A 211 -5.01 1.02 16.35
N ALA A 212 -3.87 0.60 16.92
CA ALA A 212 -3.49 -0.81 16.99
C ALA A 212 -4.50 -1.68 17.76
N GLU A 213 -5.29 -1.07 18.64
CA GLU A 213 -6.32 -1.71 19.46
C GLU A 213 -7.65 -1.85 18.69
N CYS A 214 -7.80 -1.16 17.57
CA CYS A 214 -8.94 -1.27 16.69
C CYS A 214 -8.87 -2.57 15.89
N GLY A 215 -10.03 -3.20 15.71
CA GLY A 215 -10.19 -4.33 14.82
C GLY A 215 -10.29 -3.90 13.37
N SER A 216 -10.35 -4.87 12.47
CA SER A 216 -10.37 -4.67 11.00
C SER A 216 -11.56 -3.85 10.49
N ARG A 217 -12.57 -3.56 11.31
CA ARG A 217 -13.66 -2.65 10.96
C ARG A 217 -13.25 -1.18 10.91
N ALA A 218 -12.21 -0.79 11.65
CA ALA A 218 -11.73 0.58 11.63
C ALA A 218 -11.00 0.79 10.31
N THR A 219 -11.74 1.20 9.28
CA THR A 219 -11.22 1.49 7.94
C THR A 219 -12.12 2.48 7.21
N GLU A 220 -11.62 3.02 6.11
CA GLU A 220 -12.45 3.62 5.10
C GLU A 220 -13.10 2.55 4.21
N TYR A 221 -14.39 2.70 3.95
CA TYR A 221 -15.20 1.84 3.09
C TYR A 221 -15.61 2.56 1.80
N PHE A 222 -15.74 1.79 0.72
CA PHE A 222 -16.29 2.28 -0.54
C PHE A 222 -17.72 2.80 -0.37
N HIS A 223 -18.06 3.82 -1.15
CA HIS A 223 -19.41 4.39 -1.16
C HIS A 223 -20.51 3.37 -1.54
N THR A 224 -20.16 2.28 -2.23
CA THR A 224 -21.06 1.18 -2.62
C THR A 224 -21.23 0.12 -1.54
N ALA A 225 -20.31 -0.01 -0.57
CA ALA A 225 -20.45 -0.95 0.53
C ALA A 225 -21.65 -0.56 1.39
N THR A 226 -22.46 -1.51 1.85
CA THR A 226 -23.68 -1.21 2.64
C THR A 226 -23.70 -1.88 4.01
N ASP A 227 -22.71 -2.72 4.31
CA ASP A 227 -22.63 -3.48 5.56
C ASP A 227 -21.17 -3.77 5.91
N TRP A 228 -20.94 -4.18 7.16
CA TRP A 228 -19.64 -4.62 7.65
C TRP A 228 -19.22 -5.91 6.94
N PRO A 229 -17.93 -6.09 6.58
CA PRO A 229 -17.44 -7.34 6.02
C PRO A 229 -17.65 -8.51 6.97
N THR A 230 -18.14 -9.64 6.45
CA THR A 230 -18.30 -10.87 7.22
C THR A 230 -16.95 -11.31 7.81
N GLY A 231 -16.93 -11.63 9.11
CA GLY A 231 -15.71 -12.05 9.81
C GLY A 231 -14.79 -10.90 10.27
N SER A 232 -15.15 -9.64 10.02
CA SER A 232 -14.42 -8.49 10.55
C SER A 232 -14.67 -8.26 12.04
N GLY A 233 -13.62 -7.88 12.77
CA GLY A 233 -13.66 -7.62 14.21
C GLY A 233 -13.73 -6.13 14.55
N TRP A 234 -14.33 -5.80 15.70
CA TRP A 234 -14.43 -4.42 16.18
C TRP A 234 -13.15 -3.93 16.85
N CYS A 235 -12.60 -4.74 17.75
CA CYS A 235 -11.37 -4.45 18.50
C CYS A 235 -10.39 -5.59 18.30
N LYS A 236 -9.09 -5.29 18.39
CA LYS A 236 -8.03 -6.31 18.40
C LYS A 236 -8.05 -7.10 19.71
N PHE A 237 -8.31 -6.41 20.82
CA PHE A 237 -8.46 -6.98 22.16
C PHE A 237 -9.76 -6.50 22.79
N GLY A 238 -10.40 -7.36 23.59
CA GLY A 238 -11.69 -7.07 24.22
C GLY A 238 -12.90 -7.15 23.28
N SER A 239 -14.05 -6.71 23.77
CA SER A 239 -15.29 -6.61 23.00
C SER A 239 -15.73 -5.15 22.93
N SER A 240 -16.05 -4.68 21.73
CA SER A 240 -16.97 -3.56 21.58
C SER A 240 -18.21 -4.03 20.85
N GLU A 241 -19.33 -3.37 21.10
CA GLU A 241 -20.58 -3.62 20.40
C GLU A 241 -21.03 -2.33 19.69
N GLY A 242 -21.68 -2.50 18.54
CA GLY A 242 -22.85 -1.67 18.26
C GLY A 242 -22.71 -0.39 17.44
N ALA A 243 -21.62 -0.15 16.68
CA ALA A 243 -21.68 0.94 15.70
C ALA A 243 -22.54 0.52 14.49
N SER A 244 -23.41 1.40 14.00
CA SER A 244 -24.04 1.20 12.70
C SER A 244 -22.99 1.32 11.60
N PHE A 245 -23.12 0.56 10.51
CA PHE A 245 -22.28 0.79 9.34
C PHE A 245 -22.46 2.24 8.86
N PRO A 246 -21.37 3.01 8.61
CA PRO A 246 -21.48 4.41 8.27
C PRO A 246 -22.35 4.63 7.02
N ASN A 247 -23.25 5.62 7.07
CA ASN A 247 -23.94 6.05 5.86
C ASN A 247 -22.94 6.68 4.89
N LYS A 248 -23.33 6.81 3.62
CA LYS A 248 -22.46 7.40 2.60
C LYS A 248 -22.05 8.83 3.01
N GLY A 249 -20.74 9.05 3.12
CA GLY A 249 -20.15 10.32 3.54
C GLY A 249 -20.02 10.52 5.04
N GLU A 250 -20.42 9.54 5.85
CA GLU A 250 -20.37 9.62 7.29
C GLU A 250 -19.25 8.75 7.87
N THR A 251 -18.97 8.99 9.15
CA THR A 251 -18.03 8.21 9.96
C THR A 251 -18.77 7.65 11.16
N SER A 252 -18.71 6.34 11.35
CA SER A 252 -19.09 5.67 12.58
C SER A 252 -17.87 5.51 13.47
N SER A 253 -18.04 5.55 14.79
CA SER A 253 -16.94 5.32 15.72
C SER A 253 -17.39 4.47 16.90
N TRP A 254 -16.47 3.66 17.40
CA TRP A 254 -16.62 2.91 18.64
C TRP A 254 -15.34 3.05 19.46
N THR A 255 -15.37 2.56 20.69
CA THR A 255 -14.21 2.60 21.58
C THR A 255 -13.72 1.19 21.82
N CYS A 256 -12.41 0.99 21.65
CA CYS A 256 -11.71 -0.23 22.04
C CYS A 256 -10.88 0.06 23.28
N ALA A 257 -10.86 -0.89 24.23
CA ALA A 257 -10.06 -0.79 25.45
C ALA A 257 -9.09 -1.97 25.50
N GLU A 258 -7.89 -1.72 26.01
CA GLU A 258 -6.97 -2.80 26.34
C GLU A 258 -7.56 -3.68 27.45
N SER A 259 -7.37 -4.99 27.34
CA SER A 259 -7.78 -5.93 28.38
C SER A 259 -6.92 -5.72 29.63
N GLU A 260 -7.56 -5.29 30.72
CA GLU A 260 -7.01 -5.00 32.07
C GLU A 260 -6.51 -3.56 32.30
N GLY A 261 -7.45 -2.63 32.45
CA GLY A 261 -7.18 -1.30 33.06
C GLY A 261 -6.44 -0.29 32.18
N GLY A 262 -6.24 -0.60 30.90
CA GLY A 262 -5.49 0.23 29.96
C GLY A 262 -6.30 1.34 29.29
N THR A 263 -5.59 2.10 28.47
CA THR A 263 -6.08 3.28 27.74
C THR A 263 -7.18 2.88 26.76
N SER A 264 -8.28 3.64 26.71
CA SER A 264 -9.32 3.43 25.71
C SER A 264 -9.03 4.28 24.46
N VAL A 265 -9.15 3.70 23.28
CA VAL A 265 -8.94 4.39 21.99
C VAL A 265 -10.23 4.45 21.18
N GLN A 266 -10.40 5.51 20.41
CA GLN A 266 -11.54 5.66 19.51
C GLN A 266 -11.19 5.10 18.12
N CYS A 267 -12.01 4.17 17.65
CA CYS A 267 -11.86 3.45 16.40
C CYS A 267 -12.91 3.95 15.40
N PRO A 268 -12.50 4.75 14.39
CA PRO A 268 -13.41 5.26 13.39
C PRO A 268 -13.48 4.33 12.17
N ALA A 269 -14.67 4.21 11.58
CA ALA A 269 -14.89 3.71 10.24
C ALA A 269 -15.60 4.78 9.42
N SER A 270 -15.10 5.11 8.24
CA SER A 270 -15.74 6.07 7.35
C SER A 270 -16.26 5.40 6.10
N ARG A 271 -17.29 5.97 5.47
CA ARG A 271 -17.74 5.55 4.14
C ARG A 271 -17.61 6.70 3.18
N GLY A 272 -16.74 6.55 2.18
CA GLY A 272 -16.45 7.62 1.23
C GLY A 272 -17.72 8.17 0.55
N VAL A 273 -17.73 9.47 0.25
CA VAL A 273 -18.77 10.11 -0.60
C VAL A 273 -18.63 9.74 -2.09
N GLY A 274 -17.52 9.07 -2.44
CA GLY A 274 -17.10 8.86 -3.82
C GLY A 274 -16.55 10.16 -4.39
N LYS A 275 -15.24 10.38 -4.27
CA LYS A 275 -14.57 11.11 -5.36
C LYS A 275 -14.42 10.11 -6.47
N SER A 276 -15.04 10.39 -7.61
CA SER A 276 -14.91 9.62 -8.83
C SER A 276 -13.43 9.47 -9.16
N VAL A 277 -12.86 8.31 -8.83
CA VAL A 277 -11.79 7.77 -9.64
C VAL A 277 -12.53 7.25 -10.86
N LEU A 278 -12.33 7.93 -11.98
CA LEU A 278 -12.72 7.44 -13.31
C LEU A 278 -12.39 5.95 -13.39
N SER A 279 -13.44 5.12 -13.36
CA SER A 279 -13.36 3.71 -13.69
C SER A 279 -12.82 3.61 -15.11
N TYR A 280 -11.52 3.38 -15.28
CA TYR A 280 -11.03 2.81 -16.51
C TYR A 280 -11.49 1.36 -16.52
N MET A 281 -12.44 1.08 -17.40
CA MET A 281 -12.91 -0.27 -17.70
C MET A 281 -11.70 -1.16 -18.01
N PRO A 282 -11.61 -2.39 -17.46
CA PRO A 282 -10.66 -3.36 -17.99
C PRO A 282 -11.06 -3.68 -19.43
N VAL A 283 -10.21 -3.27 -20.38
CA VAL A 283 -10.29 -3.76 -21.76
C VAL A 283 -9.80 -5.21 -21.73
N ILE A 284 -10.74 -6.16 -21.76
CA ILE A 284 -10.43 -7.55 -22.04
C ILE A 284 -10.15 -7.67 -23.54
N LEU A 285 -8.88 -7.59 -23.94
CA LEU A 285 -8.46 -8.08 -25.25
C LEU A 285 -8.13 -9.57 -25.12
N SER A 286 -9.07 -10.43 -25.52
CA SER A 286 -8.74 -11.83 -25.80
C SER A 286 -8.04 -11.89 -27.16
N ALA A 287 -6.72 -12.06 -27.14
CA ALA A 287 -6.00 -12.52 -28.32
C ALA A 287 -5.98 -14.05 -28.28
N GLY A 288 -7.05 -14.67 -28.76
CA GLY A 288 -6.97 -16.04 -29.25
C GLY A 288 -6.10 -16.06 -30.50
N LYS A 289 -5.15 -16.99 -30.58
CA LYS A 289 -4.61 -17.43 -31.87
C LYS A 289 -4.68 -18.95 -31.97
N LYS A 290 -5.20 -19.37 -33.12
CA LYS A 290 -5.07 -20.72 -33.70
C LYS A 290 -3.61 -20.99 -34.07
#